data_AF-A0A8C6RLJ8-F1
#
_entry.id   AF-A0A8C6RLJ8-F1
#
_cell.length_a   1.000
_cell.length_b   1.000
_cell.length_c   1.000
_cell.angle_alpha   90.00
_cell.angle_beta   90.00
_cell.angle_gamma   90.00
#
_symmetry.space_group_name_H-M   'P 1'
#
loop_
_entity.id
_entity.type
_entity.pdbx_description
1 polymer ?
#
loop_
_entity_poly.entity_id
_entity_poly.type
_entity_poly.pdbx_seq_one_letter_code
_entity_poly.pdbx_strand_id
1 'polypeptide(L)'
;MYCEELFLILLVLIVKNKNTSEKCTSLHHINVLEGEPFHLKPCDISPSSHKNEALTIKWSKMNTLHDRIELDTSSSPRITSQGYSLEFWPVQLDDEGTYFSQVGNDEQNWTLTVIKRNEHSCFSGKLVYSRKVESKKLLHIPCEDSYYQKLINSTSLYKNCKKISPLKKNADPGDQGYYSCVLSIHHNGKQYNLTKTFNITIVEGHNNIIPVLLGPKLEHTEVELGKDVELNCSALLNEHDKFYWNIIKNDSLYPNVHEDKNVTT
;
A
#
# COMPACT_ATOMS: atom_id res chain seq x y z
N MET A 1 -15.86 64.36 1.00
CA MET A 1 -14.84 64.75 0.01
C MET A 1 -13.99 63.52 -0.21
N TYR A 2 -13.94 63.08 -1.46
CA TYR A 2 -13.66 61.73 -1.93
C TYR A 2 -12.32 61.13 -1.45
N CYS A 3 -12.36 59.87 -1.03
CA CYS A 3 -11.24 58.96 -1.22
C CYS A 3 -11.86 57.65 -1.71
N GLU A 4 -11.74 57.43 -3.02
CA GLU A 4 -12.33 56.31 -3.75
C GLU A 4 -11.70 54.97 -3.34
N GLU A 5 -12.58 53.99 -3.16
CA GLU A 5 -12.23 52.59 -2.95
C GLU A 5 -11.69 51.97 -4.24
N LEU A 6 -10.44 51.55 -4.22
CA LEU A 6 -9.87 50.63 -5.20
C LEU A 6 -9.88 49.22 -4.58
N PHE A 7 -10.98 48.51 -4.75
CA PHE A 7 -11.08 47.06 -4.51
C PHE A 7 -10.24 46.33 -5.57
N LEU A 8 -8.95 46.15 -5.31
CA LEU A 8 -8.11 45.19 -6.02
C LEU A 8 -8.46 43.79 -5.56
N ILE A 9 -9.31 43.11 -6.33
CA ILE A 9 -9.61 41.69 -6.19
C ILE A 9 -8.33 40.90 -6.47
N LEU A 10 -7.63 40.51 -5.40
CA LEU A 10 -6.50 39.58 -5.47
C LEU A 10 -7.06 38.18 -5.75
N LEU A 11 -7.16 37.82 -7.03
CA LEU A 11 -7.42 36.46 -7.49
C LEU A 11 -6.19 35.61 -7.17
N VAL A 12 -6.11 35.13 -5.93
CA VAL A 12 -5.15 34.10 -5.53
C VAL A 12 -5.56 32.82 -6.25
N LEU A 13 -4.96 32.60 -7.42
CA LEU A 13 -4.86 31.27 -8.02
C LEU A 13 -4.09 30.40 -7.02
N ILE A 14 -4.82 29.74 -6.12
CA ILE A 14 -4.32 28.57 -5.41
C ILE A 14 -4.14 27.50 -6.49
N VAL A 15 -2.99 27.54 -7.17
CA VAL A 15 -2.44 26.36 -7.83
C VAL A 15 -2.22 25.38 -6.69
N LYS A 16 -3.21 24.51 -6.46
CA LYS A 16 -3.00 23.26 -5.73
C LYS A 16 -1.97 22.53 -6.53
N ASN A 17 -0.70 22.74 -6.19
CA ASN A 17 0.39 21.93 -6.66
C ASN A 17 0.13 20.55 -6.05
N LYS A 18 -0.62 19.71 -6.78
CA LYS A 18 -0.66 18.28 -6.52
C LYS A 18 0.75 17.81 -6.83
N ASN A 19 1.65 17.96 -5.86
CA ASN A 19 2.85 17.14 -5.80
C ASN A 19 2.35 15.71 -5.58
N THR A 20 1.86 15.08 -6.64
CA THR A 20 1.84 13.63 -6.74
C THR A 20 3.31 13.24 -6.80
N SER A 21 3.92 13.12 -5.62
CA SER A 21 5.24 12.53 -5.50
C SER A 21 5.14 11.15 -6.14
N GLU A 22 5.76 10.99 -7.30
CA GLU A 22 5.90 9.71 -7.96
C GLU A 22 6.47 8.72 -6.95
N LYS A 23 5.75 7.62 -6.70
CA LYS A 23 6.16 6.63 -5.70
C LYS A 23 7.51 6.04 -6.09
N CYS A 24 8.44 6.00 -5.13
CA CYS A 24 9.72 5.30 -5.26
C CYS A 24 9.54 3.78 -5.08
N THR A 25 10.57 3.02 -5.43
CA THR A 25 10.60 1.56 -5.39
C THR A 25 11.17 1.06 -4.05
N SER A 26 10.31 0.86 -3.05
CA SER A 26 10.76 0.45 -1.71
C SER A 26 10.99 -1.05 -1.52
N LEU A 27 10.45 -1.90 -2.40
CA LEU A 27 10.58 -3.36 -2.29
C LEU A 27 11.89 -3.83 -2.91
N HIS A 28 12.76 -4.47 -2.13
CA HIS A 28 14.04 -4.99 -2.62
C HIS A 28 13.89 -6.16 -3.61
N HIS A 29 12.88 -7.02 -3.45
CA HIS A 29 12.62 -8.13 -4.37
C HIS A 29 11.38 -7.82 -5.21
N ILE A 30 11.55 -7.81 -6.53
CA ILE A 30 10.51 -7.35 -7.45
C ILE A 30 10.30 -8.39 -8.54
N ASN A 31 9.06 -8.82 -8.68
CA ASN A 31 8.64 -9.62 -9.81
C ASN A 31 8.04 -8.70 -10.88
N VAL A 32 8.48 -8.84 -12.13
CA VAL A 32 7.97 -8.08 -13.27
C VAL A 32 7.59 -9.02 -14.41
N LEU A 33 6.66 -8.59 -15.27
CA LEU A 33 6.25 -9.40 -16.42
C LEU A 33 7.10 -9.05 -17.64
N GLU A 34 7.60 -10.07 -18.33
CA GLU A 34 8.27 -9.90 -19.61
C GLU A 34 7.39 -9.15 -20.63
N GLY A 35 8.01 -8.22 -21.36
CA GLY A 35 7.36 -7.44 -22.41
C GLY A 35 6.50 -6.27 -21.92
N GLU A 36 6.51 -5.98 -20.61
CA GLU A 36 5.86 -4.78 -20.04
C GLU A 36 6.88 -3.69 -19.68
N PRO A 37 6.50 -2.41 -19.74
CA PRO A 37 7.35 -1.32 -19.28
C PRO A 37 7.50 -1.36 -17.76
N PHE A 38 8.68 -1.01 -17.26
CA PHE A 38 9.01 -1.02 -15.84
C PHE A 38 10.01 0.09 -15.49
N HIS A 39 10.07 0.47 -14.22
CA HIS A 39 11.07 1.41 -13.72
C HIS A 39 11.54 1.07 -12.30
N LEU A 40 12.79 1.41 -12.01
CA LEU A 40 13.36 1.47 -10.66
C LEU A 40 13.59 2.92 -10.29
N LYS A 41 13.18 3.33 -9.10
CA LYS A 41 13.42 4.67 -8.56
C LYS A 41 13.83 4.59 -7.09
N PRO A 42 14.98 5.14 -6.68
CA PRO A 42 15.41 5.12 -5.29
C PRO A 42 14.43 5.88 -4.38
N CYS A 43 14.26 5.39 -3.15
CA CYS A 43 13.55 6.11 -2.09
C CYS A 43 14.50 7.04 -1.33
N ASP A 44 13.96 8.02 -0.60
CA ASP A 44 14.68 8.77 0.45
C ASP A 44 16.09 9.26 0.07
N ILE A 45 16.24 9.83 -1.13
CA ILE A 45 17.51 10.42 -1.57
C ILE A 45 17.77 11.67 -0.73
N SER A 46 18.85 11.66 0.05
CA SER A 46 19.22 12.81 0.86
C SER A 46 19.62 13.96 -0.07
N PRO A 47 19.01 15.15 0.01
CA PRO A 47 19.54 16.31 -0.68
C PRO A 47 20.93 16.59 -0.11
N SER A 48 21.94 16.68 -0.97
CA SER A 48 23.30 16.93 -0.50
C SER A 48 23.34 18.22 0.32
N SER A 49 24.16 18.22 1.37
CA SER A 49 24.51 19.41 2.14
C SER A 49 25.19 20.50 1.29
N HIS A 50 25.63 20.15 0.08
CA HIS A 50 26.24 21.04 -0.90
C HIS A 50 25.23 21.44 -1.98
N LYS A 51 24.58 22.59 -1.79
CA LYS A 51 23.51 23.16 -2.66
C LYS A 51 23.85 23.34 -4.16
N ASN A 52 25.05 22.98 -4.62
CA ASN A 52 25.55 23.29 -5.97
C ASN A 52 26.05 22.08 -6.79
N GLU A 53 25.96 20.84 -6.30
CA GLU A 53 26.27 19.66 -7.12
C GLU A 53 24.99 18.98 -7.58
N ALA A 54 24.80 18.91 -8.90
CA ALA A 54 23.78 18.05 -9.50
C ALA A 54 24.18 16.59 -9.22
N LEU A 55 23.59 15.99 -8.19
CA LEU A 55 23.81 14.59 -7.85
C LEU A 55 23.45 13.73 -9.06
N THR A 56 24.47 13.15 -9.71
CA THR A 56 24.29 12.26 -10.84
C THR A 56 24.11 10.84 -10.32
N ILE A 57 22.99 10.21 -10.66
CA ILE A 57 22.74 8.80 -10.32
C ILE A 57 23.62 7.89 -11.19
N LYS A 58 24.25 6.90 -10.57
CA LYS A 58 24.93 5.81 -11.26
C LYS A 58 24.16 4.52 -11.07
N TRP A 59 23.95 3.80 -12.16
CA TRP A 59 23.27 2.51 -12.15
C TRP A 59 24.27 1.40 -12.47
N SER A 60 24.20 0.31 -11.73
CA SER A 60 24.99 -0.89 -12.02
C SER A 60 24.16 -2.16 -11.88
N LYS A 61 24.55 -3.21 -12.59
CA LYS A 61 23.96 -4.54 -12.50
C LYS A 61 25.03 -5.53 -12.05
N MET A 62 24.64 -6.45 -11.17
CA MET A 62 25.49 -7.57 -10.77
C MET A 62 25.64 -8.54 -11.94
N ASN A 63 26.88 -8.91 -12.26
CA ASN A 63 27.17 -9.95 -13.24
C ASN A 63 27.16 -11.35 -12.60
N THR A 64 27.39 -12.38 -13.41
CA THR A 64 27.47 -13.78 -12.97
C THR A 64 28.66 -14.09 -12.06
N LEU A 65 29.71 -13.26 -12.10
CA LEU A 65 30.90 -13.35 -11.25
C LEU A 65 30.77 -12.58 -9.93
N HIS A 66 29.59 -11.99 -9.66
CA HIS A 66 29.33 -11.13 -8.50
C HIS A 66 30.11 -9.80 -8.49
N ASP A 67 30.54 -9.34 -9.67
CA ASP A 67 31.05 -7.98 -9.87
C ASP A 67 29.92 -7.02 -10.29
N ARG A 68 30.04 -5.76 -9.88
CA ARG A 68 29.15 -4.69 -10.28
C ARG A 68 29.63 -4.08 -11.60
N ILE A 69 28.79 -4.16 -12.62
CA ILE A 69 29.04 -3.55 -13.93
C ILE A 69 28.16 -2.32 -14.06
N GLU A 70 28.77 -1.16 -14.31
CA GLU A 70 28.03 0.07 -14.60
C GLU A 70 27.19 -0.10 -15.88
N LEU A 71 25.93 0.32 -15.83
CA LEU A 71 25.03 0.21 -16.96
C LEU A 71 25.30 1.34 -17.96
N ASP A 72 25.74 0.96 -19.15
CA ASP A 72 25.80 1.90 -20.27
C ASP A 72 24.40 2.07 -20.89
N THR A 73 23.64 3.05 -20.38
CA THR A 73 22.32 3.39 -20.90
C THR A 73 22.36 4.04 -22.29
N SER A 74 23.54 4.39 -22.82
CA SER A 74 23.67 4.88 -24.21
C SER A 74 23.71 3.74 -25.23
N SER A 75 24.19 2.57 -24.81
CA SER A 75 24.32 1.37 -25.67
C SER A 75 22.98 0.66 -25.92
N SER A 76 22.01 0.82 -25.03
CA SER A 76 20.70 0.15 -25.11
C SER A 76 19.59 1.19 -25.29
N PRO A 77 18.92 1.25 -26.46
CA PRO A 77 17.79 2.17 -26.65
C PRO A 77 16.56 1.79 -25.81
N ARG A 78 16.60 0.63 -25.14
CA ARG A 78 15.51 0.06 -24.34
C ARG A 78 15.61 0.40 -22.85
N ILE A 79 16.82 0.50 -22.32
CA ILE A 79 17.08 0.77 -20.90
C ILE A 79 17.65 2.18 -20.78
N THR A 80 16.87 3.08 -20.19
CA THR A 80 17.19 4.50 -20.15
C THR A 80 17.23 5.01 -18.72
N SER A 81 18.22 5.84 -18.40
CA SER A 81 18.27 6.57 -17.14
C SER A 81 17.68 7.97 -17.36
N GLN A 82 16.51 8.24 -16.76
CA GLN A 82 15.84 9.55 -16.84
C GLN A 82 15.61 10.11 -15.43
N GLY A 83 16.24 11.25 -15.13
CA GLY A 83 16.25 11.80 -13.77
C GLY A 83 16.90 10.82 -12.79
N TYR A 84 16.14 10.38 -11.79
CA TYR A 84 16.57 9.36 -10.83
C TYR A 84 15.95 7.97 -11.09
N SER A 85 15.33 7.77 -12.26
CA SER A 85 14.68 6.50 -12.61
C SER A 85 15.49 5.73 -13.65
N LEU A 86 15.63 4.41 -13.45
CA LEU A 86 16.05 3.47 -14.48
C LEU A 86 14.81 2.86 -15.11
N GLU A 87 14.57 3.14 -16.38
CA GLU A 87 13.38 2.70 -17.11
C GLU A 87 13.71 1.59 -18.10
N PHE A 88 12.75 0.68 -18.29
CA PHE A 88 12.82 -0.44 -19.22
C PHE A 88 11.64 -0.36 -20.19
N TRP A 89 11.92 -0.35 -21.50
CA TRP A 89 10.92 -0.15 -22.55
C TRP A 89 10.94 -1.24 -23.65
N PRO A 90 10.57 -2.50 -23.37
CA PRO A 90 10.09 -3.06 -22.10
C PRO A 90 11.17 -3.89 -21.37
N VAL A 91 10.79 -4.60 -20.30
CA VAL A 91 11.64 -5.61 -19.66
C VAL A 91 11.73 -6.89 -20.50
N GLN A 92 12.90 -7.53 -20.52
CA GLN A 92 13.20 -8.81 -21.15
C GLN A 92 13.73 -9.83 -20.12
N LEU A 93 13.70 -11.13 -20.42
CA LEU A 93 14.17 -12.18 -19.50
C LEU A 93 15.62 -11.99 -19.05
N ASP A 94 16.49 -11.55 -19.97
CA ASP A 94 17.92 -11.31 -19.68
C ASP A 94 18.15 -10.11 -18.74
N ASP A 95 17.12 -9.30 -18.48
CA ASP A 95 17.19 -8.21 -17.50
C ASP A 95 17.12 -8.73 -16.05
N GLU A 96 16.79 -10.00 -15.82
CA GLU A 96 16.80 -10.60 -14.49
C GLU A 96 18.17 -10.40 -13.79
N GLY A 97 18.14 -10.13 -12.49
CA GLY A 97 19.34 -9.94 -11.68
C GLY A 97 19.23 -8.82 -10.65
N THR A 98 20.36 -8.52 -10.00
CA THR A 98 20.44 -7.49 -8.95
C THR A 98 20.99 -6.19 -9.52
N TYR A 99 20.26 -5.11 -9.29
CA TYR A 99 20.58 -3.74 -9.70
C TYR A 99 20.92 -2.90 -8.48
N PHE A 100 21.80 -1.92 -8.68
CA PHE A 100 22.21 -0.95 -7.67
C PHE A 100 22.09 0.46 -8.22
N SER A 101 21.63 1.38 -7.39
CA SER A 101 21.72 2.82 -7.62
C SER A 101 22.69 3.43 -6.62
N GLN A 102 23.55 4.34 -7.09
CA GLN A 102 24.39 5.19 -6.27
C GLN A 102 24.04 6.65 -6.53
N VAL A 103 23.66 7.39 -5.48
CA VAL A 103 23.44 8.84 -5.54
C VAL A 103 24.24 9.49 -4.40
N GLY A 104 25.39 10.08 -4.72
CA GLY A 104 26.32 10.54 -3.67
C GLY A 104 26.78 9.36 -2.81
N ASN A 105 26.47 9.38 -1.50
CA ASN A 105 26.75 8.28 -0.58
C ASN A 105 25.56 7.32 -0.39
N ASP A 106 24.38 7.66 -0.91
CA ASP A 106 23.19 6.84 -0.77
C ASP A 106 23.22 5.70 -1.80
N GLU A 107 23.22 4.47 -1.31
CA GLU A 107 23.17 3.25 -2.12
C GLU A 107 21.85 2.50 -1.86
N GLN A 108 21.21 2.02 -2.92
CA GLN A 108 20.06 1.12 -2.83
C GLN A 108 20.20 0.00 -3.85
N ASN A 109 19.61 -1.15 -3.52
CA ASN A 109 19.64 -2.33 -4.38
C ASN A 109 18.26 -2.98 -4.53
N TRP A 110 18.09 -3.62 -5.69
CA TRP A 110 16.88 -4.35 -6.05
C TRP A 110 17.25 -5.63 -6.76
N THR A 111 16.60 -6.74 -6.42
CA THR A 111 16.66 -7.98 -7.18
C THR A 111 15.40 -8.10 -8.01
N LEU A 112 15.59 -8.02 -9.33
CA LEU A 112 14.54 -8.14 -10.33
C LEU A 112 14.41 -9.60 -10.77
N THR A 113 13.21 -10.15 -10.69
CA THR A 113 12.86 -11.47 -11.23
C THR A 113 11.87 -11.28 -12.37
N VAL A 114 12.22 -11.77 -13.56
CA VAL A 114 11.43 -11.54 -14.77
C VAL A 114 10.58 -12.77 -15.04
N ILE A 115 9.27 -12.60 -14.91
CA ILE A 115 8.30 -13.66 -15.14
C ILE A 115 7.97 -13.71 -16.63
N LYS A 116 8.28 -14.85 -17.27
CA LYS A 116 7.88 -15.13 -18.65
C LYS A 116 6.37 -14.99 -18.82
N ARG A 117 5.96 -14.32 -19.90
CA ARG A 117 4.54 -14.15 -20.22
C ARG A 117 3.91 -15.50 -20.59
N ASN A 118 2.74 -15.78 -20.02
CA ASN A 118 1.94 -16.95 -20.41
C ASN A 118 1.10 -16.59 -21.64
N GLU A 119 1.37 -17.25 -22.77
CA GLU A 119 0.66 -17.01 -24.04
C GLU A 119 -0.81 -17.47 -24.01
N HIS A 120 -1.15 -18.39 -23.10
CA HIS A 120 -2.51 -18.95 -22.98
C HIS A 120 -3.38 -18.21 -21.95
N SER A 121 -2.87 -17.15 -21.31
CA SER A 121 -3.59 -16.38 -20.29
C SER A 121 -3.41 -14.88 -20.51
N CYS A 122 -4.43 -14.10 -20.15
CA CYS A 122 -4.33 -12.64 -20.18
C CYS A 122 -3.60 -12.05 -18.95
N PHE A 123 -3.22 -12.88 -17.98
CA PHE A 123 -2.45 -12.48 -16.80
C PHE A 123 -1.51 -13.58 -16.31
N SER A 124 -0.51 -13.19 -15.52
CA SER A 124 0.40 -14.13 -14.85
C SER A 124 -0.02 -14.35 -13.40
N GLY A 125 -0.24 -15.61 -13.01
CA GLY A 125 -0.65 -15.98 -11.65
C GLY A 125 0.33 -15.56 -10.55
N LYS A 126 1.61 -15.38 -10.89
CA LYS A 126 2.65 -14.89 -9.97
C LYS A 126 2.54 -13.39 -9.67
N LEU A 127 1.80 -12.64 -10.49
CA LEU A 127 1.65 -11.18 -10.42
C LEU A 127 0.18 -10.79 -10.20
N VAL A 128 -0.42 -11.36 -9.15
CA VAL A 128 -1.82 -11.13 -8.79
C VAL A 128 -1.95 -10.54 -7.39
N TYR A 129 -2.63 -9.40 -7.29
CA TYR A 129 -2.92 -8.74 -6.02
C TYR A 129 -4.26 -9.23 -5.47
N SER A 130 -4.24 -9.96 -4.37
CA SER A 130 -5.48 -10.43 -3.73
C SER A 130 -6.14 -9.31 -2.94
N ARG A 131 -7.45 -9.13 -3.10
CA ARG A 131 -8.27 -8.17 -2.37
C ARG A 131 -9.60 -8.81 -1.97
N LYS A 132 -9.92 -8.72 -0.68
CA LYS A 132 -11.24 -9.04 -0.16
C LYS A 132 -12.15 -7.83 -0.26
N VAL A 133 -13.39 -8.03 -0.71
CA VAL A 133 -14.43 -6.99 -0.75
C VAL A 133 -15.66 -7.54 -0.07
N GLU A 134 -16.18 -6.83 0.91
CA GLU A 134 -17.41 -7.21 1.58
C GLU A 134 -18.61 -7.07 0.64
N SER A 135 -19.53 -8.04 0.72
CA SER A 135 -20.80 -8.02 0.03
C SER A 135 -21.56 -6.71 0.33
N LYS A 136 -22.21 -6.15 -0.69
CA LYS A 136 -22.95 -4.88 -0.65
C LYS A 136 -22.09 -3.61 -0.45
N LYS A 137 -20.78 -3.71 -0.22
CA LYS A 137 -19.87 -2.55 -0.25
C LYS A 137 -19.50 -2.19 -1.69
N LEU A 138 -18.99 -0.97 -1.90
CA LEU A 138 -18.56 -0.51 -3.21
C LEU A 138 -17.40 -1.35 -3.75
N LEU A 139 -17.61 -2.00 -4.89
CA LEU A 139 -16.57 -2.66 -5.67
C LEU A 139 -15.97 -1.66 -6.67
N HIS A 140 -14.68 -1.38 -6.51
CA HIS A 140 -13.89 -0.54 -7.41
C HIS A 140 -12.56 -1.20 -7.72
N ILE A 141 -12.26 -1.36 -9.00
CA ILE A 141 -10.99 -1.88 -9.51
C ILE A 141 -10.09 -0.70 -9.88
N PRO A 142 -8.99 -0.46 -9.15
CA PRO A 142 -8.13 0.69 -9.41
C PRO A 142 -7.22 0.42 -10.63
N CYS A 143 -7.67 0.86 -11.81
CA CYS A 143 -6.89 0.80 -13.05
C CYS A 143 -6.06 2.08 -13.25
N GLU A 144 -5.12 2.34 -12.36
CA GLU A 144 -4.28 3.53 -12.38
C GLU A 144 -2.80 3.15 -12.18
N ASP A 145 -1.91 3.96 -12.74
CA ASP A 145 -0.47 3.87 -12.48
C ASP A 145 0.10 5.27 -12.31
N SER A 146 0.62 5.58 -11.13
CA SER A 146 1.08 6.93 -10.81
C SER A 146 2.28 7.38 -11.66
N TYR A 147 3.14 6.45 -12.06
CA TYR A 147 4.35 6.78 -12.83
C TYR A 147 4.00 7.00 -14.30
N TYR A 148 3.28 6.04 -14.89
CA TYR A 148 2.92 6.09 -16.30
C TYR A 148 1.66 6.92 -16.59
N GLN A 149 1.03 7.54 -15.58
CA GLN A 149 -0.27 8.23 -15.72
C GLN A 149 -0.35 9.19 -16.91
N LYS A 150 0.74 9.93 -17.19
CA LYS A 150 0.81 10.91 -18.28
C LYS A 150 0.98 10.28 -19.66
N LEU A 151 1.47 9.04 -19.73
CA LEU A 151 1.76 8.30 -20.96
C LEU A 151 0.64 7.30 -21.33
N ILE A 152 -0.33 7.08 -20.44
CA ILE A 152 -1.48 6.20 -20.68
C ILE A 152 -2.41 6.85 -21.71
N ASN A 153 -2.63 6.15 -22.83
CA ASN A 153 -3.58 6.59 -23.86
C ASN A 153 -5.00 6.06 -23.61
N SER A 154 -5.11 4.86 -23.04
CA SER A 154 -6.37 4.15 -22.87
C SER A 154 -6.22 3.02 -21.85
N THR A 155 -7.35 2.66 -21.24
CA THR A 155 -7.44 1.61 -20.22
C THR A 155 -8.55 0.64 -20.59
N SER A 156 -8.24 -0.66 -20.58
CA SER A 156 -9.23 -1.73 -20.74
C SER A 156 -9.31 -2.58 -19.49
N LEU A 157 -10.53 -2.98 -19.11
CA LEU A 157 -10.78 -3.85 -17.97
C LEU A 157 -11.26 -5.22 -18.45
N TYR A 158 -10.71 -6.28 -17.87
CA TYR A 158 -11.08 -7.66 -18.14
C TYR A 158 -11.47 -8.35 -16.84
N LYS A 159 -12.51 -9.18 -16.86
CA LYS A 159 -12.84 -10.14 -15.80
C LYS A 159 -12.67 -11.54 -16.35
N ASN A 160 -11.80 -12.35 -15.73
CA ASN A 160 -11.47 -13.71 -16.18
C ASN A 160 -11.15 -13.75 -17.69
N CYS A 161 -10.30 -12.82 -18.14
CA CYS A 161 -9.91 -12.63 -19.54
C CYS A 161 -11.01 -12.26 -20.53
N LYS A 162 -12.20 -11.86 -20.06
CA LYS A 162 -13.28 -11.29 -20.89
C LYS A 162 -13.36 -9.80 -20.66
N LYS A 163 -13.31 -9.02 -21.74
CA LYS A 163 -13.39 -7.55 -21.67
C LYS A 163 -14.74 -7.12 -21.09
N ILE A 164 -14.72 -6.19 -20.15
CA ILE A 164 -15.91 -5.63 -19.51
C ILE A 164 -15.83 -4.10 -19.48
N SER A 165 -16.98 -3.46 -19.31
CA SER A 165 -17.06 -2.03 -19.03
C SER A 165 -16.52 -1.73 -17.62
N PRO A 166 -16.01 -0.50 -17.37
CA PRO A 166 -15.61 -0.07 -16.04
C PRO A 166 -16.69 -0.34 -14.99
N LEU A 167 -16.29 -0.92 -13.86
CA LEU A 167 -17.21 -1.38 -12.83
C LEU A 167 -17.22 -0.43 -11.65
N LYS A 168 -18.37 0.18 -11.37
CA LYS A 168 -18.63 0.95 -10.15
C LYS A 168 -20.02 0.58 -9.63
N LYS A 169 -20.08 -0.47 -8.82
CA LYS A 169 -21.32 -0.99 -8.24
C LYS A 169 -21.07 -1.57 -6.86
N ASN A 170 -22.15 -1.91 -6.15
CA ASN A 170 -22.03 -2.69 -4.93
C ASN A 170 -21.67 -4.14 -5.27
N ALA A 171 -20.79 -4.72 -4.46
CA ALA A 171 -20.29 -6.08 -4.63
C ALA A 171 -21.40 -7.12 -4.41
N ASP A 172 -21.47 -8.08 -5.33
CA ASP A 172 -22.33 -9.27 -5.26
C ASP A 172 -21.45 -10.53 -5.29
N PRO A 173 -21.85 -11.66 -4.68
CA PRO A 173 -21.10 -12.92 -4.76
C PRO A 173 -20.65 -13.31 -6.19
N GLY A 174 -21.46 -13.00 -7.21
CA GLY A 174 -21.13 -13.25 -8.62
C GLY A 174 -19.98 -12.39 -9.17
N ASP A 175 -19.53 -11.37 -8.43
CA ASP A 175 -18.40 -10.52 -8.79
C ASP A 175 -17.03 -11.13 -8.47
N GLN A 176 -16.96 -12.25 -7.76
CA GLN A 176 -15.71 -12.94 -7.53
C GLN A 176 -14.97 -13.28 -8.85
N GLY A 177 -13.66 -13.07 -8.87
CA GLY A 177 -12.81 -13.44 -10.00
C GLY A 177 -11.56 -12.59 -10.17
N TYR A 178 -10.86 -12.84 -11.28
CA TYR A 178 -9.63 -12.13 -11.64
C TYR A 178 -9.97 -10.93 -12.51
N TYR A 179 -9.61 -9.74 -12.05
CA TYR A 179 -9.79 -8.48 -12.75
C TYR A 179 -8.45 -7.96 -13.26
N SER A 180 -8.27 -7.88 -14.57
CA SER A 180 -7.04 -7.40 -15.19
C SER A 180 -7.27 -6.05 -15.85
N CYS A 181 -6.59 -5.03 -15.35
CA CYS A 181 -6.47 -3.71 -15.99
C CYS A 181 -5.31 -3.76 -16.99
N VAL A 182 -5.58 -3.49 -18.25
CA VAL A 182 -4.56 -3.31 -19.29
C VAL A 182 -4.48 -1.82 -19.61
N LEU A 183 -3.37 -1.20 -19.21
CA LEU A 183 -3.04 0.19 -19.48
C LEU A 183 -2.20 0.24 -20.74
N SER A 184 -2.70 0.89 -21.78
CA SER A 184 -1.95 1.08 -23.01
C SER A 184 -1.17 2.39 -22.91
N ILE A 185 0.14 2.29 -23.15
CA ILE A 185 1.12 3.35 -22.93
C ILE A 185 1.80 3.66 -24.27
N HIS A 186 1.91 4.95 -24.62
CA HIS A 186 2.61 5.36 -25.81
C HIS A 186 3.94 6.03 -25.45
N HIS A 187 5.05 5.49 -25.96
CA HIS A 187 6.39 6.01 -25.69
C HIS A 187 7.26 5.90 -26.95
N ASN A 188 7.86 7.01 -27.36
CA ASN A 188 8.73 7.13 -28.55
C ASN A 188 8.15 6.47 -29.82
N GLY A 189 6.86 6.74 -30.11
CA GLY A 189 6.18 6.22 -31.30
C GLY A 189 5.76 4.75 -31.22
N LYS A 190 6.09 4.04 -30.13
CA LYS A 190 5.69 2.65 -29.89
C LYS A 190 4.61 2.56 -28.82
N GLN A 191 3.75 1.54 -28.96
CA GLN A 191 2.71 1.23 -28.00
C GLN A 191 3.15 0.04 -27.13
N TYR A 192 3.02 0.20 -25.82
CA TYR A 192 3.30 -0.81 -24.80
C TYR A 192 2.04 -1.07 -23.98
N ASN A 193 1.96 -2.25 -23.36
CA ASN A 193 0.88 -2.59 -22.45
C ASN A 193 1.47 -2.89 -21.07
N LEU A 194 0.83 -2.33 -20.04
CA LEU A 194 1.10 -2.61 -18.63
C LEU A 194 -0.14 -3.25 -18.02
N THR A 195 0.01 -4.43 -17.42
CA THR A 195 -1.12 -5.21 -16.91
C THR A 195 -1.09 -5.30 -15.39
N LYS A 196 -2.17 -4.89 -14.73
CA LYS A 196 -2.36 -5.07 -13.28
C LYS A 196 -3.55 -5.99 -13.02
N THR A 197 -3.30 -7.10 -12.33
CA THR A 197 -4.34 -8.10 -12.06
C THR A 197 -4.67 -8.18 -10.58
N PHE A 198 -5.96 -8.17 -10.27
CA PHE A 198 -6.50 -8.27 -8.93
C PHE A 198 -7.34 -9.54 -8.80
N ASN A 199 -7.06 -10.37 -7.80
CA ASN A 199 -7.95 -11.45 -7.41
C ASN A 199 -8.97 -10.90 -6.41
N ILE A 200 -10.20 -10.70 -6.86
CA ILE A 200 -11.30 -10.19 -6.04
C ILE A 200 -12.05 -11.38 -5.44
N THR A 201 -12.01 -11.49 -4.13
CA THR A 201 -12.82 -12.44 -3.36
C THR A 201 -13.91 -11.70 -2.60
N ILE A 202 -15.16 -12.12 -2.77
CA ILE A 202 -16.29 -11.50 -2.08
C ILE A 202 -16.51 -12.23 -0.76
N VAL A 203 -16.48 -11.49 0.33
CA VAL A 203 -16.73 -12.02 1.68
C VAL A 203 -18.07 -11.50 2.19
N GLU A 204 -18.72 -12.28 3.05
CA GLU A 204 -19.87 -11.76 3.78
C GLU A 204 -19.42 -10.54 4.61
N GLY A 205 -20.25 -9.51 4.63
CA GLY A 205 -19.95 -8.33 5.44
C GLY A 205 -19.95 -8.74 6.92
N HIS A 206 -18.88 -8.44 7.64
CA HIS A 206 -18.90 -8.55 9.09
C HIS A 206 -19.81 -7.44 9.61
N ASN A 207 -20.97 -7.81 10.14
CA ASN A 207 -21.78 -6.91 10.94
C ASN A 207 -21.10 -6.76 12.30
N ASN A 208 -20.00 -6.01 12.34
CA ASN A 208 -19.33 -5.70 13.59
C ASN A 208 -20.33 -4.98 14.49
N ILE A 209 -20.55 -5.55 15.67
CA ILE A 209 -21.40 -4.97 16.69
C ILE A 209 -20.57 -4.04 17.57
N ILE A 210 -21.23 -3.09 18.22
CA ILE A 210 -20.60 -2.35 19.32
C ILE A 210 -20.59 -3.30 20.53
N PRO A 211 -19.42 -3.58 21.13
CA PRO A 211 -19.32 -4.44 22.30
C PRO A 211 -20.16 -3.92 23.46
N VAL A 212 -20.87 -4.82 24.15
CA VAL A 212 -21.71 -4.46 25.30
C VAL A 212 -21.52 -5.48 26.42
N LEU A 213 -21.26 -4.97 27.63
CA LEU A 213 -21.33 -5.79 28.85
C LEU A 213 -22.78 -6.07 29.19
N LEU A 214 -23.10 -7.34 29.42
CA LEU A 214 -24.42 -7.79 29.84
C LEU A 214 -24.51 -7.67 31.36
N GLY A 215 -25.55 -6.98 31.84
CA GLY A 215 -25.77 -6.76 33.27
C GLY A 215 -25.62 -5.30 33.67
N PRO A 216 -25.69 -5.02 34.99
CA PRO A 216 -25.56 -3.67 35.51
C PRO A 216 -24.11 -3.16 35.39
N LYS A 217 -23.94 -1.83 35.23
CA LYS A 217 -22.61 -1.19 35.20
C LYS A 217 -21.88 -1.26 36.54
N LEU A 218 -22.63 -1.40 37.63
CA LEU A 218 -22.13 -1.50 38.99
C LEU A 218 -22.88 -2.63 39.67
N GLU A 219 -22.15 -3.61 40.16
CA GLU A 219 -22.68 -4.75 40.90
C GLU A 219 -21.97 -4.82 42.24
N HIS A 220 -22.75 -5.03 43.30
CA HIS A 220 -22.23 -5.24 44.65
C HIS A 220 -22.44 -6.70 45.00
N THR A 221 -21.33 -7.41 45.26
CA THR A 221 -21.35 -8.82 45.63
C THR A 221 -20.97 -8.94 47.10
N GLU A 222 -21.88 -9.49 47.90
CA GLU A 222 -21.59 -9.82 49.30
C GLU A 222 -20.65 -11.03 49.37
N VAL A 223 -19.67 -10.97 50.26
CA VAL A 223 -18.65 -12.01 50.42
C VAL A 223 -18.44 -12.34 51.88
N GLU A 224 -18.11 -13.60 52.16
CA GLU A 224 -17.70 -14.05 53.49
C GLU A 224 -16.17 -14.14 53.57
N LEU A 225 -15.60 -13.61 54.66
CA LEU A 225 -14.14 -13.65 54.86
C LEU A 225 -13.62 -15.09 54.90
N GLY A 226 -12.54 -15.33 54.18
CA GLY A 226 -11.90 -16.65 54.09
C GLY A 226 -12.60 -17.64 53.14
N LYS A 227 -13.68 -17.23 52.45
CA LYS A 227 -14.29 -18.02 51.37
C LYS A 227 -13.95 -17.41 50.00
N ASP A 228 -13.80 -18.28 49.01
CA ASP A 228 -13.61 -17.88 47.62
C ASP A 228 -14.93 -17.36 47.03
N VAL A 229 -14.83 -16.39 46.12
CA VAL A 229 -15.96 -15.83 45.36
C VAL A 229 -15.66 -15.90 43.85
N GLU A 230 -16.68 -16.26 43.06
CA GLU A 230 -16.61 -16.26 41.61
C GLU A 230 -17.36 -15.03 41.06
N LEU A 231 -16.65 -14.16 40.34
CA LEU A 231 -17.24 -13.02 39.66
C LEU A 231 -17.51 -13.36 38.20
N ASN A 232 -18.77 -13.38 37.82
CA ASN A 232 -19.19 -13.66 36.45
C ASN A 232 -19.40 -12.36 35.68
N CYS A 233 -18.77 -12.25 34.51
CA CYS A 233 -18.98 -11.12 33.61
C CYS A 233 -19.22 -11.66 32.20
N SER A 234 -20.32 -11.24 31.59
CA SER A 234 -20.74 -11.65 30.25
C SER A 234 -20.75 -10.44 29.32
N ALA A 235 -20.39 -10.65 28.06
CA ALA A 235 -20.34 -9.59 27.06
C ALA A 235 -20.77 -10.09 25.69
N LEU A 236 -21.40 -9.22 24.92
CA LEU A 236 -21.60 -9.40 23.48
C LEU A 236 -20.42 -8.76 22.75
N LEU A 237 -19.67 -9.54 21.98
CA LEU A 237 -18.36 -9.19 21.42
C LEU A 237 -18.23 -9.63 19.95
N ASN A 238 -17.33 -8.98 19.20
CA ASN A 238 -16.86 -9.46 17.91
C ASN A 238 -15.72 -10.48 18.08
N GLU A 239 -15.41 -11.22 17.01
CA GLU A 239 -14.39 -12.29 16.99
C GLU A 239 -13.00 -11.85 17.49
N HIS A 240 -12.62 -10.59 17.24
CA HIS A 240 -11.29 -10.06 17.56
C HIS A 240 -11.28 -9.11 18.77
N ASP A 241 -12.41 -8.97 19.47
CA ASP A 241 -12.49 -8.10 20.64
C ASP A 241 -11.77 -8.73 21.84
N LYS A 242 -11.23 -7.86 22.70
CA LYS A 242 -10.56 -8.27 23.93
C LYS A 242 -11.49 -8.07 25.12
N PHE A 243 -11.62 -9.11 25.93
CA PHE A 243 -12.42 -9.10 27.16
C PHE A 243 -11.55 -9.58 28.32
N TYR A 244 -11.38 -8.74 29.34
CA TYR A 244 -10.44 -8.99 30.43
C TYR A 244 -10.90 -8.32 31.72
N TRP A 245 -10.43 -8.85 32.84
CA TRP A 245 -10.60 -8.25 34.16
C TRP A 245 -9.52 -7.21 34.43
N ASN A 246 -9.93 -6.08 35.00
CA ASN A 246 -9.00 -5.09 35.54
C ASN A 246 -9.24 -4.95 37.04
N ILE A 247 -8.27 -5.42 37.84
CA ILE A 247 -8.34 -5.38 39.30
C ILE A 247 -7.57 -4.15 39.77
N ILE A 248 -8.31 -3.11 40.14
CA ILE A 248 -7.73 -1.91 40.72
C ILE A 248 -7.65 -2.12 42.23
N LYS A 249 -6.45 -2.29 42.78
CA LYS A 249 -6.22 -2.18 44.22
C LYS A 249 -6.28 -0.71 44.59
N ASN A 250 -7.43 -0.25 45.05
CA ASN A 250 -7.52 1.05 45.72
C ASN A 250 -6.93 0.91 47.12
N ASP A 251 -5.63 1.08 47.26
CA ASP A 251 -4.93 1.02 48.55
C ASP A 251 -5.29 2.19 49.50
N SER A 252 -6.31 3.03 49.22
CA SER A 252 -6.48 4.26 50.05
C SER A 252 -7.85 4.93 50.13
N LEU A 253 -8.95 4.49 49.47
CA LEU A 253 -10.22 5.25 49.54
C LEU A 253 -11.47 4.50 50.03
N TYR A 254 -11.45 3.18 50.05
CA TYR A 254 -12.53 2.38 50.63
C TYR A 254 -11.89 1.24 51.43
N PRO A 255 -11.50 1.47 52.69
CA PRO A 255 -10.98 0.41 53.53
C PRO A 255 -12.02 -0.71 53.61
N ASN A 256 -11.57 -1.96 53.49
CA ASN A 256 -12.37 -3.11 53.88
C ASN A 256 -12.79 -2.86 55.34
N VAL A 257 -14.10 -2.71 55.57
CA VAL A 257 -14.67 -2.37 56.89
C VAL A 257 -14.36 -3.46 57.94
N HIS A 258 -13.84 -4.61 57.50
CA HIS A 258 -13.45 -5.76 58.33
C HIS A 258 -11.95 -6.06 58.34
N GLU A 259 -11.05 -5.12 58.00
CA GLU A 259 -9.65 -5.29 58.43
C GLU A 259 -9.59 -5.19 59.96
N ASP A 260 -9.53 -6.38 60.58
CA ASP A 260 -9.52 -6.61 62.01
C ASP A 260 -8.51 -5.71 62.72
N LYS A 261 -9.02 -4.89 63.64
CA LYS A 261 -8.23 -4.25 64.69
C LYS A 261 -7.83 -5.28 65.75
N ASN A 262 -7.00 -6.24 65.38
CA ASN A 262 -6.25 -7.03 66.34
C ASN A 262 -4.84 -6.46 66.46
N VAL A 263 -4.75 -5.27 67.05
CA VAL A 263 -3.51 -4.79 67.69
C VAL A 263 -3.53 -5.36 69.10
N THR A 264 -2.78 -6.46 69.27
CA THR A 264 -2.50 -7.10 70.55
C THR A 264 -1.79 -6.11 71.47
N THR A 265 -2.35 -5.86 72.66
CA THR A 265 -1.65 -5.28 73.82
C THR A 265 -0.58 -6.21 74.35
#